data_AF-A0A7W1UIX1-F1
#
_entry.id   AF-A0A7W1UIX1-F1
#
_cell.length_a   1.000
_cell.length_b   1.000
_cell.length_c   1.000
_cell.angle_alpha   90.00
_cell.angle_beta   90.00
_cell.angle_gamma   90.00
#
_symmetry.space_group_name_H-M   'P 1'
#
loop_
_entity.id
_entity.type
_entity.pdbx_description
1 polymer ?
#
loop_
_entity_poly.entity_id
_entity_poly.type
_entity_poly.pdbx_seq_one_letter_code
_entity_poly.pdbx_strand_id
1 'polypeptide(L)'
;MTLFILSVLLAALSTLWVVHPILARKQALLADVERADVLDAEARKSVALFSLREVEYDREAGKLDEGDYRVLHGQLAAEALQAIRAADYVHTATEEGRHACGFRNPPGSRFCGGCGIQVA
;
A
#
# COMPACT_ATOMS: atom_id res chain seq x y z
N MET A 1 -7.97 -48.60 -17.58
CA MET A 1 -8.47 -47.38 -16.89
C MET A 1 -7.41 -46.75 -15.99
N THR A 2 -6.74 -47.51 -15.12
CA THR A 2 -5.67 -47.02 -14.23
C THR A 2 -4.50 -46.32 -14.95
N LEU A 3 -4.00 -46.89 -16.06
CA LEU A 3 -2.91 -46.29 -16.85
C LEU A 3 -3.29 -44.93 -17.48
N PHE A 4 -4.54 -44.78 -17.92
CA PHE A 4 -5.05 -43.51 -18.46
C PHE A 4 -5.21 -42.45 -17.36
N ILE A 5 -5.66 -42.86 -16.17
CA ILE A 5 -5.77 -41.94 -15.03
C ILE A 5 -4.38 -41.47 -14.59
N LEU A 6 -3.39 -42.38 -14.57
CA LEU A 6 -2.01 -42.06 -14.22
C LEU A 6 -1.38 -41.06 -15.20
N SER A 7 -1.59 -41.25 -16.52
CA SER A 7 -1.03 -40.35 -17.52
C SER A 7 -1.65 -38.95 -17.45
N VAL A 8 -2.97 -38.85 -17.23
CA VAL A 8 -3.66 -37.56 -17.05
C VAL A 8 -3.18 -36.85 -15.78
N LEU A 9 -3.01 -37.56 -14.67
CA LEU A 9 -2.48 -37.00 -13.42
C LEU A 9 -1.05 -36.45 -13.60
N LEU A 10 -0.18 -37.22 -14.26
CA LEU A 10 1.20 -36.79 -14.55
C LEU A 10 1.24 -35.54 -15.44
N ALA A 11 0.39 -35.50 -16.47
CA ALA A 11 0.28 -34.34 -17.36
C ALA A 11 -0.26 -33.10 -16.61
N ALA A 12 -1.26 -33.26 -15.74
CA ALA A 12 -1.78 -32.17 -14.92
C ALA A 12 -0.72 -31.67 -13.92
N LEU A 13 0.00 -32.58 -13.27
CA LEU A 13 1.03 -32.23 -12.29
C LEU A 13 2.20 -31.50 -12.94
N SER A 14 2.67 -31.95 -14.10
CA SER A 14 3.75 -31.27 -14.83
C SER A 14 3.32 -29.88 -15.31
N THR A 15 2.09 -29.75 -15.81
CA THR A 15 1.52 -28.47 -16.21
C THR A 15 1.43 -27.52 -15.02
N LEU A 16 0.91 -27.98 -13.88
CA LEU A 16 0.85 -27.20 -12.65
C LEU A 16 2.25 -26.78 -12.18
N TRP A 17 3.24 -27.68 -12.26
CA TRP A 17 4.61 -27.40 -11.85
C TRP A 17 5.27 -26.30 -12.68
N VAL A 18 4.96 -26.23 -13.98
CA VAL A 18 5.47 -25.19 -14.89
C VAL A 18 4.69 -23.88 -14.75
N VAL A 19 3.37 -23.94 -14.55
CA VAL A 19 2.50 -22.76 -14.43
C VAL A 19 2.67 -22.07 -13.08
N HIS A 20 2.90 -22.84 -12.01
CA HIS A 20 3.07 -22.33 -10.65
C HIS A 20 4.13 -21.22 -10.50
N PRO A 21 5.39 -21.37 -10.99
CA PRO A 21 6.39 -20.30 -10.88
C PRO A 21 6.02 -19.03 -11.66
N ILE A 22 5.26 -19.16 -12.75
CA ILE A 22 4.79 -18.00 -13.53
C ILE A 22 3.73 -17.23 -12.76
N LEU A 23 2.79 -17.93 -12.11
CA LEU A 23 1.77 -17.30 -11.26
C LEU A 23 2.40 -16.68 -10.01
N ALA A 24 3.33 -17.37 -9.36
CA ALA A 24 4.05 -16.84 -8.20
C ALA A 24 4.83 -15.55 -8.52
N ARG A 25 5.47 -15.49 -9.70
CA ARG A 25 6.17 -14.28 -10.16
C ARG A 25 5.23 -13.10 -10.41
N LYS A 26 4.04 -13.34 -10.98
CA LYS A 26 3.05 -12.27 -11.19
C LYS A 26 2.56 -11.69 -9.87
N GLN A 27 2.32 -12.53 -8.88
CA GLN A 27 1.94 -12.09 -7.53
C GLN A 27 3.04 -11.25 -6.87
N ALA A 28 4.30 -11.67 -7.00
CA ALA A 28 5.43 -10.91 -6.49
C ALA A 28 5.57 -9.52 -7.15
N LEU A 29 5.35 -9.42 -8.47
CA LEU A 29 5.40 -8.14 -9.19
C LEU A 29 4.28 -7.18 -8.71
N LEU A 30 3.06 -7.66 -8.57
CA LEU A 30 1.94 -6.85 -8.08
C LEU A 30 2.20 -6.35 -6.65
N ALA A 31 2.71 -7.22 -5.78
CA ALA A 31 3.08 -6.86 -4.41
C ALA A 31 4.27 -5.89 -4.33
N ASP A 32 5.09 -5.80 -5.37
CA ASP A 32 6.19 -4.83 -5.48
C ASP A 32 5.69 -3.47 -5.94
N VAL A 33 4.79 -3.44 -6.92
CA VAL A 33 4.10 -2.21 -7.38
C VAL A 33 3.31 -1.58 -6.23
N GLU A 34 2.52 -2.36 -5.48
CA GLU A 34 1.75 -1.85 -4.34
C GLU A 34 2.67 -1.25 -3.26
N ARG A 35 3.84 -1.85 -3.00
CA ARG A 35 4.84 -1.28 -2.09
C ARG A 35 5.48 0.01 -2.62
N ALA A 36 5.76 0.07 -3.93
CA ALA A 36 6.28 1.27 -4.57
C ALA A 36 5.27 2.44 -4.46
N ASP A 37 3.99 2.17 -4.69
CA ASP A 37 2.92 3.18 -4.57
C ASP A 37 2.81 3.73 -3.13
N VAL A 38 2.95 2.88 -2.11
CA VAL A 38 3.00 3.29 -0.69
C VAL A 38 4.20 4.22 -0.45
N LEU A 39 5.40 3.82 -0.90
CA LEU A 39 6.63 4.60 -0.73
C LEU A 39 6.53 5.97 -1.41
N ASP A 40 6.02 6.01 -2.64
CA ASP A 40 5.84 7.24 -3.41
C ASP A 40 4.82 8.18 -2.74
N ALA A 41 3.74 7.65 -2.17
CA ALA A 41 2.76 8.44 -1.43
C ALA A 41 3.35 9.04 -0.15
N GLU A 42 4.11 8.27 0.63
CA GLU A 42 4.75 8.76 1.86
C GLU A 42 5.85 9.80 1.57
N ALA A 43 6.59 9.64 0.47
CA ALA A 43 7.58 10.60 0.01
C ALA A 43 6.93 11.95 -0.32
N ARG A 44 5.82 11.95 -1.09
CA ARG A 44 5.07 13.18 -1.40
C ARG A 44 4.55 13.90 -0.15
N LYS A 45 4.01 13.14 0.81
CA LYS A 45 3.58 13.67 2.11
C LYS A 45 4.73 14.33 2.85
N SER A 46 5.89 13.67 2.90
CA SER A 46 7.08 14.18 3.57
C SER A 46 7.59 15.48 2.96
N VAL A 47 7.59 15.57 1.62
CA VAL A 47 7.96 16.80 0.89
C VAL A 47 6.99 17.93 1.18
N ALA A 48 5.67 17.70 1.10
CA ALA A 48 4.68 18.75 1.34
C ALA A 48 4.73 19.28 2.78
N LEU A 49 4.94 18.40 3.77
CA LEU A 49 5.12 18.80 5.17
C LEU A 49 6.43 19.56 5.40
N PHE A 50 7.50 19.18 4.69
CA PHE A 50 8.76 19.91 4.75
C PHE A 50 8.59 21.34 4.22
N SER A 51 7.92 21.53 3.08
CA SER A 51 7.65 22.86 2.53
C SER A 51 6.81 23.73 3.46
N LEU A 52 5.81 23.15 4.14
CA LEU A 52 5.02 23.89 5.14
C LEU A 52 5.91 24.37 6.30
N ARG A 53 6.78 23.50 6.82
CA ARG A 53 7.71 23.84 7.89
C ARG A 53 8.73 24.91 7.44
N GLU A 54 9.21 24.83 6.21
CA GLU A 54 10.14 25.83 5.66
C GLU A 54 9.52 27.23 5.63
N VAL A 55 8.25 27.34 5.24
CA VAL A 55 7.53 28.62 5.22
C VAL A 55 7.35 29.22 6.62
N GLU A 56 7.12 28.39 7.63
CA GLU A 56 7.03 28.81 9.02
C GLU A 56 8.38 29.36 9.52
N TYR A 57 9.48 28.67 9.18
CA TYR A 57 10.82 29.14 9.50
C TYR A 57 11.17 30.45 8.80
N ASP A 58 10.76 30.65 7.54
CA ASP A 58 11.00 31.89 6.82
C ASP A 58 10.25 33.08 7.45
N ARG A 59 9.04 32.85 7.98
CA ARG A 59 8.30 33.85 8.78
C ARG A 59 9.03 34.16 10.09
N GLU A 60 9.49 33.15 10.82
CA GLU A 60 10.25 33.34 12.07
C GLU A 60 11.59 34.06 11.84
N ALA A 61 12.23 33.80 10.70
CA ALA A 61 13.45 34.49 10.27
C ALA A 61 13.20 35.94 9.80
N GLY A 62 11.92 36.37 9.72
CA GLY A 62 11.54 37.70 9.23
C GLY A 62 11.72 37.89 7.73
N LYS A 63 11.83 36.81 6.94
CA LYS A 63 11.91 36.87 5.47
C LYS A 63 10.55 37.12 4.81
N LEU A 64 9.46 36.76 5.51
CA LEU A 64 8.09 36.91 5.04
C LEU A 64 7.32 37.83 5.97
N ASP A 65 6.49 38.69 5.39
CA ASP A 65 5.48 39.43 6.14
C ASP A 65 4.26 38.54 6.44
N GLU A 66 3.38 39.03 7.33
CA GLU A 66 2.21 38.28 7.77
C GLU A 66 1.19 38.02 6.65
N GLY A 67 1.05 38.94 5.69
CA GLY A 67 0.13 38.80 4.57
C GLY A 67 0.59 37.70 3.61
N ASP A 68 1.86 37.76 3.21
CA ASP A 68 2.49 36.80 2.33
C ASP A 68 2.56 35.41 2.98
N TYR A 69 2.93 35.35 4.27
CA TYR A 69 2.93 34.11 5.03
C TYR A 69 1.55 33.45 5.01
N ARG A 70 0.47 34.19 5.32
CA ARG A 70 -0.87 33.60 5.38
C ARG A 70 -1.34 33.02 4.05
N VAL A 71 -1.02 33.68 2.94
CA VAL A 71 -1.36 33.19 1.60
C VAL A 71 -0.59 31.91 1.29
N LEU A 72 0.74 31.93 1.47
CA LEU A 72 1.61 30.81 1.10
C LEU A 72 1.39 29.59 2.02
N HIS A 73 1.27 29.82 3.34
CA HIS A 73 0.92 28.79 4.31
C HIS A 73 -0.44 28.16 3.98
N GLY A 74 -1.45 28.94 3.59
CA GLY A 74 -2.76 28.40 3.21
C GLY A 74 -2.70 27.45 2.00
N GLN A 75 -1.90 27.80 0.98
CA GLN A 75 -1.71 26.97 -0.21
C GLN A 75 -0.96 25.68 0.11
N LEU A 76 0.17 25.79 0.82
CA LEU A 76 0.99 24.64 1.22
C LEU A 76 0.26 23.72 2.19
N ALA A 77 -0.53 24.27 3.12
CA ALA A 77 -1.34 23.48 4.03
C ALA A 77 -2.41 22.67 3.27
N ALA A 78 -3.04 23.26 2.25
CA ALA A 78 -3.99 22.55 1.41
C ALA A 78 -3.33 21.40 0.62
N GLU A 79 -2.12 21.62 0.10
CA GLU A 79 -1.33 20.60 -0.59
C GLU A 79 -0.89 19.46 0.36
N ALA A 80 -0.35 19.80 1.53
CA ALA A 80 0.03 18.83 2.55
C ALA A 80 -1.16 17.98 3.00
N LEU A 81 -2.33 18.59 3.18
CA LEU A 81 -3.56 17.88 3.54
C LEU A 81 -4.00 16.90 2.45
N GLN A 82 -3.81 17.24 1.17
CA GLN A 82 -4.07 16.32 0.05
C GLN A 82 -3.07 15.16 0.03
N ALA A 83 -1.78 15.44 0.24
CA ALA A 83 -0.73 14.42 0.27
C ALA A 83 -0.91 13.44 1.44
N ILE A 84 -1.32 13.92 2.61
CA ILE A 84 -1.66 13.07 3.77
C ILE A 84 -2.81 12.12 3.42
N ARG A 85 -3.92 12.64 2.89
CA ARG A 85 -5.06 11.79 2.50
C ARG A 85 -4.69 10.75 1.45
N ALA A 86 -3.85 11.10 0.49
CA ALA A 86 -3.39 10.17 -0.53
C ALA A 86 -2.55 9.04 0.09
N ALA A 87 -1.64 9.36 1.02
CA ALA A 87 -0.87 8.36 1.75
C ALA A 87 -1.76 7.46 2.61
N ASP A 88 -2.70 8.03 3.37
CA ASP A 88 -3.64 7.28 4.22
C ASP A 88 -4.53 6.34 3.38
N TYR A 89 -4.99 6.79 2.21
CA TYR A 89 -5.75 5.95 1.30
C TYR A 89 -4.95 4.74 0.80
N VAL A 90 -3.69 4.95 0.41
CA VAL A 90 -2.83 3.85 -0.04
C VAL A 90 -2.52 2.89 1.12
N HIS A 91 -2.21 3.41 2.31
CA HIS A 91 -2.00 2.58 3.51
C HIS A 91 -3.25 1.74 3.83
N THR A 92 -4.42 2.35 3.91
CA THR A 92 -5.68 1.63 4.20
C THR A 92 -6.00 0.58 3.14
N ALA A 93 -5.81 0.88 1.85
CA ALA A 93 -5.97 -0.11 0.78
C ALA A 93 -5.02 -1.32 0.93
N THR A 94 -3.80 -1.10 1.43
CA THR A 94 -2.87 -2.20 1.74
C THR A 94 -3.16 -2.93 3.06
N GLU A 95 -3.99 -2.36 3.93
CA GLU A 95 -4.38 -2.95 5.21
C GLU A 95 -5.75 -3.63 5.19
N GLU A 96 -6.58 -3.35 4.18
CA GLU A 96 -7.85 -4.02 3.97
C GLU A 96 -7.70 -5.56 3.92
N GLY A 97 -8.45 -6.25 4.78
CA GLY A 97 -8.41 -7.71 4.95
C GLY A 97 -7.27 -8.23 5.84
N ARG A 98 -6.44 -7.35 6.42
CA ARG A 98 -5.41 -7.74 7.41
C ARG A 98 -6.04 -7.87 8.80
N HIS A 99 -5.91 -9.04 9.40
CA HIS A 99 -6.32 -9.29 10.78
C HIS A 99 -5.33 -8.65 11.76
N ALA A 100 -5.75 -8.41 13.01
CA ALA A 100 -4.90 -7.84 14.07
C ALA A 100 -3.59 -8.62 14.33
N CYS A 101 -3.56 -9.92 14.00
CA CYS A 101 -2.35 -10.75 14.07
C CYS A 101 -1.40 -10.58 12.88
N GLY A 102 -1.70 -9.70 11.92
CA GLY A 102 -0.92 -9.43 10.71
C GLY A 102 -1.24 -10.33 9.49
N PHE A 103 -2.05 -11.36 9.65
CA PHE A 103 -2.43 -12.28 8.55
C PHE A 103 -3.51 -11.67 7.67
N ARG A 104 -3.35 -11.69 6.33
CA ARG A 104 -4.36 -11.18 5.39
C ARG A 104 -5.29 -12.31 4.96
N ASN A 105 -6.56 -12.19 5.32
CA ASN A 105 -7.57 -13.17 4.97
C ASN A 105 -8.24 -12.84 3.62
N PRO A 106 -8.66 -13.86 2.85
CA PRO A 106 -9.54 -13.64 1.70
C PRO A 106 -10.91 -13.09 2.13
N PRO A 107 -11.58 -12.30 1.29
CA PRO A 107 -12.90 -11.76 1.60
C PRO A 107 -13.92 -12.87 1.88
N GLY A 108 -14.76 -12.69 2.90
CA GLY A 108 -15.77 -13.68 3.32
C GLY A 108 -15.27 -14.77 4.26
N SER A 109 -14.00 -14.75 4.68
CA SER A 109 -13.50 -15.63 5.74
C SER A 109 -14.23 -15.37 7.07
N ARG A 110 -14.71 -16.41 7.76
CA ARG A 110 -15.28 -16.27 9.12
C ARG A 110 -14.21 -16.28 10.21
N PHE A 111 -13.06 -16.90 9.95
CA PHE A 111 -11.95 -17.05 10.89
C PHE A 111 -10.62 -16.68 10.24
N CYS A 112 -9.68 -16.20 11.03
CA CYS A 112 -8.31 -15.91 10.62
C CYS A 112 -7.49 -17.18 10.36
N GLY A 113 -6.98 -17.33 9.14
CA GLY A 113 -6.13 -18.47 8.76
C GLY A 113 -4.77 -18.51 9.47
N GLY A 114 -4.31 -17.38 10.02
CA GLY A 114 -3.04 -17.30 10.75
C GLY A 114 -3.15 -17.59 12.25
N CYS A 115 -4.19 -17.09 12.93
CA CYS A 115 -4.31 -17.18 14.40
C CYS A 115 -5.60 -17.85 14.89
N GLY A 116 -6.55 -18.20 14.00
CA GLY A 116 -7.79 -18.89 14.35
C GLY A 116 -8.90 -18.04 14.99
N ILE A 117 -8.64 -16.76 15.29
CA ILE A 117 -9.64 -15.83 15.86
C ILE A 117 -10.67 -15.44 14.80
N GLN A 118 -11.92 -15.22 15.23
CA GLN A 118 -13.00 -14.76 14.35
C GLN A 118 -12.70 -13.36 13.81
N VAL A 119 -12.82 -13.17 12.49
CA VAL A 119 -12.73 -11.85 11.85
C VAL A 119 -14.10 -11.16 11.95
N ALA A 120 -14.12 -9.95 12.49
CA ALA A 120 -15.33 -9.13 12.69
C ALA A 120 -15.85 -8.54 11.38
#